data_AF-A0A2U8E1X9-F1
#
_entry.id   AF-A0A2U8E1X9-F1
#
_cell.length_a   1.000
_cell.length_b   1.000
_cell.length_c   1.000
_cell.angle_alpha   90.00
_cell.angle_beta   90.00
_cell.angle_gamma   90.00
#
_symmetry.space_group_name_H-M   'P 1'
#
loop_
_entity.id
_entity.type
_entity.pdbx_description
1 polymer ?
#
loop_
_entity_poly.entity_id
_entity_poly.type
_entity_poly.pdbx_seq_one_letter_code
_entity_poly.pdbx_strand_id
1 'polypeptide(L)'
;MNRLLYIGIPVVLMVAFLFIYADSKKKIEAAQEKARIEKATEDKRIADEKEALRIRNKENADKADARRRADEAEKELKKKQEYEAGLQKIRDEEATFTADLNKYKKEIAELETELDKIRAEKEKLSRESIDLSKEIAAAYIERQNAEMEVQRYAAMVARRANDSPLARPPAVAPAQ
;
A
#
# COMPACT_ATOMS: atom_id res chain seq x y z
N MET A 1 126.48 0.68 -37.21
CA MET A 1 125.30 0.61 -36.33
C MET A 1 124.08 0.36 -37.21
N ASN A 2 123.48 -0.83 -37.08
CA ASN A 2 122.65 -1.44 -38.11
C ASN A 2 121.27 -0.76 -38.23
N ARG A 3 121.11 0.11 -39.25
CA ARG A 3 119.85 0.83 -39.57
C ARG A 3 118.66 -0.11 -39.80
N LEU A 4 118.92 -1.37 -40.14
CA LEU A 4 117.92 -2.44 -40.28
C LEU A 4 117.21 -2.78 -38.96
N LEU A 5 117.86 -2.62 -37.81
CA LEU A 5 117.30 -3.01 -36.50
C LEU A 5 116.28 -1.96 -35.99
N TYR A 6 116.50 -0.67 -36.28
CA TYR A 6 115.59 0.42 -35.91
C TYR A 6 114.35 0.55 -36.81
N ILE A 7 114.36 -0.05 -38.01
CA ILE A 7 113.22 -0.02 -38.95
C ILE A 7 112.48 -1.37 -38.95
N GLY A 8 113.19 -2.50 -38.89
CA GLY A 8 112.57 -3.82 -38.92
C GLY A 8 111.73 -4.13 -37.68
N ILE A 9 112.23 -3.79 -36.49
CA ILE A 9 111.52 -4.03 -35.22
C ILE A 9 110.18 -3.28 -35.14
N PRO A 10 110.09 -1.95 -35.41
CA PRO A 10 108.79 -1.27 -35.38
C PRO A 10 107.83 -1.75 -36.46
N VAL A 11 108.31 -2.21 -37.62
CA VAL A 11 107.44 -2.79 -38.66
C VAL A 11 106.86 -4.14 -38.21
N VAL A 12 107.65 -5.02 -37.60
CA VAL A 12 107.16 -6.30 -37.05
C VAL A 12 106.19 -6.07 -35.89
N LEU A 13 106.48 -5.11 -35.00
CA LEU A 13 105.57 -4.69 -33.93
C LEU A 13 104.27 -4.09 -34.48
N MET A 14 104.32 -3.34 -35.57
CA MET A 14 103.13 -2.78 -36.22
C MET A 14 102.25 -3.89 -36.82
N VAL A 15 102.85 -4.89 -37.46
CA VAL A 15 102.09 -6.05 -37.97
C VAL A 15 101.47 -6.85 -36.82
N ALA A 16 102.21 -7.12 -35.74
CA ALA A 16 101.66 -7.79 -34.55
C ALA A 16 100.52 -6.99 -33.90
N PHE A 17 100.65 -5.66 -33.84
CA PHE A 17 99.60 -4.78 -33.34
C PHE A 17 98.33 -4.83 -34.19
N LEU A 18 98.45 -4.87 -35.52
CA LEU A 18 97.29 -4.98 -36.41
C LEU A 18 96.52 -6.30 -36.22
N PHE A 19 97.22 -7.42 -35.98
CA PHE A 19 96.57 -8.70 -35.66
C PHE A 19 95.85 -8.66 -34.30
N ILE A 20 96.50 -8.12 -33.27
CA ILE A 20 95.90 -7.98 -31.93
C ILE A 20 94.71 -7.01 -31.95
N TYR A 21 94.79 -5.93 -32.72
CA TYR A 21 93.72 -4.95 -32.90
C TYR A 21 92.52 -5.55 -33.65
N ALA A 22 92.76 -6.37 -34.68
CA ALA A 22 91.69 -7.05 -35.40
C ALA A 22 90.94 -8.06 -34.53
N ASP A 23 91.65 -8.84 -33.69
CA ASP A 23 91.03 -9.75 -32.72
C ASP A 23 90.26 -8.99 -31.61
N SER A 24 90.84 -7.90 -31.10
CA SER A 24 90.19 -7.04 -30.10
C SER A 24 88.94 -6.35 -30.65
N LYS A 25 88.97 -5.88 -31.91
CA LYS A 25 87.82 -5.28 -32.58
C LYS A 25 86.66 -6.28 -32.74
N LYS A 26 86.95 -7.51 -33.16
CA LYS A 26 85.94 -8.58 -33.24
C LYS A 26 85.32 -8.93 -31.89
N LYS A 27 86.12 -8.98 -30.81
CA LYS A 27 85.62 -9.23 -29.45
C LYS A 27 84.74 -8.08 -28.94
N ILE A 28 85.11 -6.84 -29.22
CA ILE A 28 84.30 -5.66 -28.85
C ILE A 28 82.99 -5.63 -29.66
N GLU A 29 83.04 -5.91 -30.97
CA GLU A 29 81.85 -5.98 -31.81
C GLU A 29 80.90 -7.11 -31.36
N ALA A 30 81.43 -8.31 -31.08
CA ALA A 30 80.62 -9.42 -30.56
C ALA A 30 80.03 -9.13 -29.17
N ALA A 31 80.77 -8.44 -28.28
CA ALA A 31 80.25 -8.01 -26.98
C ALA A 31 79.17 -6.93 -27.11
N GLN A 32 79.34 -5.98 -28.04
CA GLN A 32 78.33 -4.96 -28.33
C GLN A 32 77.08 -5.55 -28.98
N GLU A 33 77.22 -6.53 -29.87
CA GLU A 33 76.10 -7.21 -30.51
C GLU A 33 75.31 -8.04 -29.50
N LYS A 34 75.98 -8.80 -28.62
CA LYS A 34 75.33 -9.48 -27.49
C LYS A 34 74.58 -8.52 -26.56
N ALA A 35 75.22 -7.41 -26.19
CA ALA A 35 74.59 -6.38 -25.35
C ALA A 35 73.38 -5.71 -26.03
N ARG A 36 73.39 -5.57 -27.37
CA ARG A 36 72.24 -5.07 -28.13
C ARG A 36 71.11 -6.09 -28.18
N ILE A 37 71.42 -7.37 -28.36
CA ILE A 37 70.44 -8.46 -28.37
C ILE A 37 69.79 -8.59 -27.00
N GLU A 38 70.58 -8.61 -25.92
CA GLU A 38 70.07 -8.70 -24.54
C GLU A 38 69.14 -7.51 -24.20
N LYS A 39 69.55 -6.28 -24.53
CA LYS A 39 68.69 -5.10 -24.37
C LYS A 39 67.41 -5.19 -25.20
N ALA A 40 67.51 -5.61 -26.45
CA ALA A 40 66.33 -5.78 -27.30
C ALA A 40 65.38 -6.89 -26.79
N THR A 41 65.90 -7.95 -26.16
CA THR A 41 65.07 -8.98 -25.53
C THR A 41 64.42 -8.50 -24.24
N GLU A 42 65.13 -7.72 -23.43
CA GLU A 42 64.59 -7.17 -22.19
C GLU A 42 63.55 -6.08 -22.45
N ASP A 43 63.79 -5.21 -23.42
CA ASP A 43 62.82 -4.21 -23.89
C ASP A 43 61.54 -4.86 -24.43
N LYS A 44 61.66 -5.97 -25.15
CA LYS A 44 60.50 -6.75 -25.61
C LYS A 44 59.72 -7.35 -24.44
N ARG A 45 60.40 -7.97 -23.47
CA ARG A 45 59.73 -8.54 -22.29
C ARG A 45 59.00 -7.47 -21.48
N ILE A 46 59.63 -6.30 -21.30
CA ILE A 46 59.01 -5.16 -20.61
C ILE A 46 57.81 -4.61 -21.42
N ALA A 47 57.89 -4.58 -22.75
CA ALA A 47 56.78 -4.17 -23.61
C ALA A 47 55.60 -5.15 -23.53
N ASP A 48 55.87 -6.46 -23.60
CA ASP A 48 54.85 -7.52 -23.51
C ASP A 48 54.19 -7.53 -22.13
N GLU A 49 54.95 -7.38 -21.04
CA GLU A 49 54.41 -7.25 -19.68
C GLU A 49 53.55 -6.00 -19.51
N LYS A 50 53.97 -4.86 -20.08
CA LYS A 50 53.17 -3.63 -20.08
C LYS A 50 51.89 -3.80 -20.87
N GLU A 51 51.92 -4.49 -22.02
CA GLU A 51 50.74 -4.73 -22.84
C GLU A 51 49.77 -5.69 -22.12
N ALA A 52 50.26 -6.78 -21.54
CA ALA A 52 49.46 -7.71 -20.74
C ALA A 52 48.81 -7.01 -19.52
N LEU A 53 49.54 -6.14 -18.82
CA LEU A 53 49.00 -5.32 -17.74
C LEU A 53 47.92 -4.35 -18.24
N ARG A 54 48.12 -3.72 -19.42
CA ARG A 54 47.11 -2.84 -20.02
C ARG A 54 45.84 -3.59 -20.39
N ILE A 55 45.94 -4.79 -20.96
CA ILE A 55 44.79 -5.62 -21.30
C ILE A 55 44.05 -6.02 -20.02
N ARG A 56 44.77 -6.54 -19.01
CA ARG A 56 44.18 -6.94 -17.73
C ARG A 56 43.50 -5.78 -17.00
N ASN A 57 44.09 -4.60 -17.05
CA ASN A 57 43.51 -3.40 -16.45
C ASN A 57 42.24 -2.95 -17.20
N LYS A 58 42.23 -3.04 -18.54
CA LYS A 58 41.03 -2.76 -19.34
C LYS A 58 39.91 -3.75 -19.01
N GLU A 59 40.20 -5.06 -19.03
CA GLU A 59 39.20 -6.09 -18.71
C GLU A 59 38.61 -5.94 -17.29
N ASN A 60 39.46 -5.60 -16.31
CA ASN A 60 39.00 -5.36 -14.94
C ASN A 60 38.16 -4.08 -14.84
N ALA A 61 38.51 -3.03 -15.58
CA ALA A 61 37.70 -1.81 -15.65
C ALA A 61 36.34 -2.09 -16.31
N ASP A 62 36.31 -2.80 -17.44
CA ASP A 62 35.08 -3.16 -18.15
C ASP A 62 34.17 -4.04 -17.27
N LYS A 63 34.74 -5.00 -16.53
CA LYS A 63 33.99 -5.83 -15.57
C LYS A 63 33.44 -5.01 -14.41
N ALA A 64 34.19 -4.05 -13.89
CA ALA A 64 33.73 -3.18 -12.81
C ALA A 64 32.58 -2.27 -13.29
N ASP A 65 32.69 -1.71 -14.49
CA ASP A 65 31.66 -0.86 -15.09
C ASP A 65 30.40 -1.67 -15.42
N ALA A 66 30.55 -2.90 -15.94
CA ALA A 66 29.42 -3.81 -16.17
C ALA A 66 28.68 -4.15 -14.86
N ARG A 67 29.43 -4.42 -13.77
CA ARG A 67 28.83 -4.67 -12.45
C ARG A 67 28.10 -3.44 -11.92
N ARG A 68 28.68 -2.24 -12.00
CA ARG A 68 28.00 -1.01 -11.56
C ARG A 68 26.70 -0.78 -12.31
N ARG A 69 26.70 -0.94 -13.63
CA ARG A 69 25.47 -0.81 -14.46
C ARG A 69 24.42 -1.85 -14.09
N ALA A 70 24.82 -3.09 -13.83
CA ALA A 70 23.89 -4.13 -13.38
C ALA A 70 23.30 -3.80 -12.00
N ASP A 71 24.13 -3.41 -11.03
CA ASP A 71 23.70 -3.02 -9.68
C ASP A 71 22.77 -1.79 -9.71
N GLU A 72 23.05 -0.81 -10.57
CA GLU A 72 22.22 0.37 -10.78
C GLU A 72 20.87 -0.02 -11.41
N ALA A 73 20.88 -0.85 -12.45
CA ALA A 73 19.66 -1.34 -13.09
C ALA A 73 18.78 -2.15 -12.12
N GLU A 74 19.37 -3.00 -11.28
CA GLU A 74 18.63 -3.73 -10.24
C GLU A 74 18.02 -2.79 -9.19
N LYS A 75 18.77 -1.76 -8.76
CA LYS A 75 18.26 -0.76 -7.80
C LYS A 75 17.12 0.05 -8.40
N GLU A 76 17.22 0.46 -9.66
CA GLU A 76 16.13 1.15 -10.35
C GLU A 76 14.90 0.27 -10.52
N LEU A 77 15.09 -1.00 -10.87
CA LEU A 77 13.99 -1.95 -11.02
C LEU A 77 13.29 -2.21 -9.67
N LYS A 78 14.05 -2.39 -8.59
CA LYS A 78 13.48 -2.51 -7.23
C LYS A 78 12.70 -1.25 -6.83
N LYS A 79 13.25 -0.05 -7.06
CA LYS A 79 12.55 1.21 -6.79
C LYS A 79 11.26 1.34 -7.59
N LYS A 80 11.27 0.96 -8.87
CA LYS A 80 10.06 0.95 -9.71
C LYS A 80 9.02 -0.03 -9.19
N GLN A 81 9.44 -1.25 -8.84
CA GLN A 81 8.54 -2.26 -8.27
C GLN A 81 7.95 -1.82 -6.92
N GLU A 82 8.74 -1.24 -6.03
CA GLU A 82 8.27 -0.69 -4.76
C GLU A 82 7.28 0.44 -4.98
N TYR A 83 7.56 1.34 -5.93
CA TYR A 83 6.66 2.43 -6.29
C TYR A 83 5.34 1.93 -6.88
N GLU A 84 5.39 1.00 -7.83
CA GLU A 84 4.20 0.38 -8.43
C GLU A 84 3.38 -0.40 -7.40
N ALA A 85 4.04 -1.16 -6.51
CA ALA A 85 3.37 -1.85 -5.42
C ALA A 85 2.72 -0.87 -4.43
N GLY A 86 3.37 0.25 -4.14
CA GLY A 86 2.81 1.34 -3.34
C GLY A 86 1.57 1.95 -3.99
N LEU A 87 1.64 2.24 -5.30
CA LEU A 87 0.49 2.74 -6.06
C LEU A 87 -0.65 1.74 -6.10
N GLN A 88 -0.37 0.45 -6.26
CA GLN A 88 -1.40 -0.59 -6.28
C GLN A 88 -2.12 -0.67 -4.94
N LYS A 89 -1.38 -0.65 -3.82
CA LYS A 89 -1.99 -0.61 -2.48
C LYS A 89 -2.90 0.59 -2.29
N ILE A 90 -2.47 1.78 -2.70
CA ILE A 90 -3.29 2.99 -2.61
C ILE A 90 -4.58 2.84 -3.43
N ARG A 91 -4.51 2.28 -4.65
CA ARG A 91 -5.69 2.03 -5.48
C ARG A 91 -6.63 1.00 -4.87
N ASP A 92 -6.08 -0.06 -4.29
CA ASP A 92 -6.88 -1.11 -3.65
C ASP A 92 -7.58 -0.56 -2.39
N GLU A 93 -6.90 0.27 -1.60
CA GLU A 93 -7.48 1.00 -0.47
C GLU A 93 -8.55 1.99 -0.92
N GLU A 94 -8.31 2.78 -1.97
CA GLU A 94 -9.29 3.71 -2.54
C GLU A 94 -10.56 2.98 -3.03
N ALA A 95 -10.38 1.84 -3.71
CA ALA A 95 -11.49 1.00 -4.16
C ALA A 95 -12.30 0.45 -2.97
N THR A 96 -11.61 0.01 -1.91
CA THR A 96 -12.24 -0.49 -0.68
C THR A 96 -13.03 0.61 0.02
N PHE A 97 -12.42 1.77 0.25
CA PHE A 97 -13.11 2.91 0.87
C PHE A 97 -14.28 3.41 0.03
N THR A 98 -14.17 3.40 -1.30
CA THR A 98 -15.29 3.75 -2.18
C THR A 98 -16.43 2.75 -2.08
N ALA A 99 -16.13 1.45 -1.99
CA ALA A 99 -17.13 0.41 -1.78
C ALA A 99 -17.84 0.56 -0.43
N ASP A 100 -17.07 0.78 0.65
CA ASP A 100 -17.60 1.00 1.99
C ASP A 100 -18.47 2.26 2.05
N LEU A 101 -18.04 3.35 1.42
CA LEU A 101 -18.81 4.59 1.34
C LEU A 101 -20.16 4.37 0.64
N ASN A 102 -20.17 3.62 -0.46
CA ASN A 102 -21.40 3.27 -1.15
C ASN A 102 -22.31 2.35 -0.31
N LYS A 103 -21.73 1.43 0.45
CA LYS A 103 -22.47 0.58 1.39
C LYS A 103 -23.13 1.42 2.48
N TYR A 104 -22.37 2.26 3.17
CA TYR A 104 -22.91 3.11 4.23
C TYR A 104 -23.94 4.12 3.73
N LYS A 105 -23.78 4.65 2.51
CA LYS A 105 -24.82 5.49 1.90
C LYS A 105 -26.15 4.76 1.73
N LYS A 106 -26.12 3.48 1.31
CA LYS A 106 -27.34 2.67 1.19
C LYS A 106 -27.96 2.40 2.56
N GLU A 107 -27.13 2.01 3.52
CA GLU A 107 -27.58 1.75 4.90
C GLU A 107 -28.21 3.00 5.53
N ILE A 108 -27.62 4.18 5.33
CA ILE A 108 -28.20 5.47 5.77
C ILE A 108 -29.58 5.69 5.12
N ALA A 109 -29.70 5.51 3.80
CA ALA A 109 -30.97 5.71 3.11
C ALA A 109 -32.06 4.70 3.56
N GLU A 110 -31.66 3.45 3.83
CA GLU A 110 -32.55 2.42 4.38
C GLU A 110 -33.03 2.79 5.79
N LEU A 111 -32.11 3.22 6.67
CA LEU A 111 -32.43 3.67 8.02
C LEU A 111 -33.30 4.93 8.04
N GLU A 112 -33.05 5.90 7.15
CA GLU A 112 -33.92 7.07 7.00
C GLU A 112 -35.33 6.67 6.60
N THR A 113 -35.46 5.74 5.65
CA THR A 113 -36.75 5.21 5.21
C THR A 113 -37.48 4.47 6.35
N GLU A 114 -36.76 3.66 7.13
CA GLU A 114 -37.33 2.95 8.28
C GLU A 114 -37.78 3.93 9.37
N LEU A 115 -36.98 4.96 9.63
CA LEU A 115 -37.29 5.98 10.62
C LEU A 115 -38.55 6.77 10.24
N ASP A 116 -38.72 7.11 8.96
CA ASP A 116 -39.94 7.78 8.48
C ASP A 116 -41.17 6.86 8.56
N LYS A 117 -41.02 5.56 8.28
CA LYS A 117 -42.10 4.58 8.50
C LYS A 117 -42.52 4.51 9.97
N ILE A 118 -41.56 4.40 10.88
CA ILE A 118 -41.83 4.33 12.32
C ILE A 118 -42.52 5.61 12.80
N ARG A 119 -42.11 6.79 12.30
CA ARG A 119 -42.79 8.06 12.60
C ARG A 119 -44.23 8.05 12.13
N ALA A 120 -44.49 7.62 10.89
CA ALA A 120 -45.84 7.53 10.35
C ALA A 120 -46.71 6.54 11.13
N GLU A 121 -46.18 5.37 11.49
CA GLU A 121 -46.86 4.38 12.32
C GLU A 121 -47.18 4.90 13.72
N LYS A 122 -46.22 5.61 14.36
CA LYS A 122 -46.45 6.27 15.64
C LYS A 122 -47.58 7.28 15.57
N GLU A 123 -47.61 8.13 14.54
CA GLU A 123 -48.68 9.11 14.35
C GLU A 123 -50.03 8.42 14.13
N LYS A 124 -50.06 7.35 13.34
CA LYS A 124 -51.26 6.55 13.10
C LYS A 124 -51.79 5.94 14.39
N LEU A 125 -50.94 5.22 15.14
CA LEU A 125 -51.30 4.60 16.42
C LEU A 125 -51.75 5.63 17.47
N SER A 126 -51.13 6.82 17.48
CA SER A 126 -51.55 7.93 18.34
C SER A 126 -52.99 8.38 18.03
N ARG A 127 -53.33 8.53 16.75
CA ARG A 127 -54.70 8.86 16.32
C ARG A 127 -55.69 7.76 16.68
N GLU A 128 -55.36 6.51 16.36
CA GLU A 128 -56.19 5.34 16.70
C GLU A 128 -56.45 5.25 18.21
N SER A 129 -55.43 5.49 19.04
CA SER A 129 -55.57 5.52 20.50
C SER A 129 -56.51 6.63 21.00
N ILE A 130 -56.40 7.82 20.41
CA ILE A 130 -57.31 8.94 20.72
C ILE A 130 -58.74 8.61 20.32
N ASP A 131 -58.95 8.01 19.14
CA ASP A 131 -60.29 7.68 18.66
C ASP A 131 -60.93 6.55 19.47
N LEU A 132 -60.18 5.50 19.82
CA LEU A 132 -60.64 4.48 20.77
C LEU A 132 -60.99 5.08 22.13
N SER A 133 -60.22 6.04 22.62
CA SER A 133 -60.52 6.73 23.88
C SER A 133 -61.83 7.52 23.81
N LYS A 134 -62.14 8.14 22.66
CA LYS A 134 -63.43 8.81 22.43
C LYS A 134 -64.59 7.82 22.39
N GLU A 135 -64.42 6.68 21.71
CA GLU A 135 -65.44 5.63 21.64
C GLU A 135 -65.77 5.07 23.03
N ILE A 136 -64.75 4.79 23.85
CA ILE A 136 -64.93 4.35 25.23
C ILE A 136 -65.69 5.40 26.05
N ALA A 137 -65.32 6.68 25.92
CA ALA A 137 -66.00 7.77 26.61
C ALA A 137 -67.48 7.89 26.18
N ALA A 138 -67.76 7.77 24.88
CA ALA A 138 -69.12 7.79 24.34
C ALA A 138 -69.96 6.61 24.88
N ALA A 139 -69.40 5.40 24.88
CA ALA A 139 -70.07 4.21 25.42
C ALA A 139 -70.34 4.35 26.94
N TYR A 140 -69.43 4.97 27.68
CA TYR A 140 -69.63 5.23 29.11
C TYR A 140 -70.79 6.21 29.36
N ILE A 141 -70.88 7.28 28.56
CA ILE A 141 -71.98 8.25 28.62
C ILE A 141 -73.32 7.56 28.26
N GLU A 142 -73.34 6.76 27.20
CA GLU A 142 -74.53 6.00 26.79
C GLU A 142 -75.01 5.07 27.89
N ARG A 143 -74.09 4.35 28.55
CA ARG A 143 -74.40 3.49 29.69
C ARG A 143 -75.01 4.30 30.84
N GLN A 144 -74.43 5.44 31.20
CA GLN A 144 -74.96 6.30 32.27
C GLN A 144 -76.35 6.84 31.93
N ASN A 145 -76.60 7.21 30.67
CA ASN A 145 -77.92 7.64 30.21
C ASN A 145 -78.95 6.50 30.33
N ALA A 146 -78.61 5.30 29.89
CA ALA A 146 -79.46 4.13 30.03
C ALA A 146 -79.76 3.80 31.51
N GLU A 147 -78.75 3.88 32.38
CA GLU A 147 -78.92 3.71 33.83
C GLU A 147 -79.90 4.76 34.41
N MET A 148 -79.77 6.03 34.03
CA MET A 148 -80.69 7.09 34.45
C MET A 148 -82.13 6.86 33.95
N GLU A 149 -82.31 6.40 32.71
CA GLU A 149 -83.63 6.06 32.17
C GLU A 149 -84.28 4.91 32.92
N VAL A 150 -83.52 3.84 33.21
CA VAL A 150 -83.98 2.72 34.02
C VAL A 150 -84.42 3.21 35.41
N GLN A 151 -83.62 4.06 36.05
CA GLN A 151 -83.98 4.66 37.35
C GLN A 151 -85.27 5.51 37.27
N ARG A 152 -85.44 6.31 36.21
CA ARG A 152 -86.66 7.10 35.97
C ARG A 152 -87.89 6.22 35.77
N TYR A 153 -87.77 5.16 34.96
CA TYR A 153 -88.84 4.19 34.75
C TYR A 153 -89.19 3.46 36.04
N ALA A 154 -88.19 2.99 36.79
CA ALA A 154 -88.41 2.36 38.09
C ALA A 154 -89.12 3.29 39.07
N ALA A 155 -88.71 4.56 39.14
CA ALA A 155 -89.37 5.57 39.96
C ALA A 155 -90.81 5.85 39.52
N MET A 156 -91.08 5.89 38.21
CA MET A 156 -92.44 6.07 37.67
C MET A 156 -93.34 4.87 37.99
N VAL A 157 -92.83 3.65 37.85
CA VAL A 157 -93.54 2.41 38.22
C VAL A 157 -93.81 2.39 39.72
N ALA A 158 -92.83 2.74 40.55
CA ALA A 158 -93.00 2.82 42.01
C ALA A 158 -94.05 3.87 42.41
N ARG A 159 -94.06 5.06 41.76
CA ARG A 159 -95.09 6.08 41.97
C ARG A 159 -96.48 5.58 41.55
N ARG A 160 -96.61 5.01 40.35
CA ARG A 160 -97.89 4.44 39.89
C ARG A 160 -98.38 3.31 40.79
N ALA A 161 -97.48 2.49 41.32
CA ALA A 161 -97.83 1.47 42.30
C ALA A 161 -98.36 2.10 43.59
N ASN A 162 -97.69 3.14 44.13
CA ASN A 162 -98.16 3.87 45.32
C ASN A 162 -99.49 4.62 45.12
N ASP A 163 -99.71 5.17 43.92
CA ASP A 163 -100.93 5.90 43.58
C ASP A 163 -102.09 4.96 43.18
N SER A 164 -101.81 3.68 42.96
CA SER A 164 -102.83 2.68 42.64
C SER A 164 -103.69 2.35 43.87
N PRO A 165 -105.02 2.44 43.77
CA PRO A 165 -105.93 2.12 44.87
C PRO A 165 -105.92 0.63 45.25
N LEU A 166 -105.37 -0.25 44.39
CA LEU A 166 -105.19 -1.69 44.67
C LEU A 166 -104.00 -1.98 45.59
N ALA A 167 -103.05 -1.04 45.72
CA ALA A 167 -101.85 -1.19 46.56
C ALA A 167 -101.97 -0.44 47.90
N ARG A 168 -103.03 0.36 48.09
CA ARG A 168 -103.36 0.93 49.41
C ARG A 168 -104.05 -0.13 50.26
N PRO A 169 -103.58 -0.39 51.50
CA PRO A 169 -104.32 -1.25 52.41
C PRO A 169 -105.74 -0.67 52.60
N PRO A 170 -106.79 -1.52 52.62
CA PRO A 170 -108.16 -1.04 52.75
C PRO A 170 -108.26 -0.20 54.03
N ALA A 171 -108.88 0.98 53.91
CA ALA A 171 -109.11 1.85 55.05
C ALA A 171 -109.90 1.07 56.11
N VAL A 172 -109.25 0.79 57.24
CA VAL A 172 -109.92 0.19 58.40
C VAL A 172 -110.97 1.21 58.86
N ALA A 173 -112.25 0.83 58.77
CA ALA A 173 -113.35 1.68 59.20
C ALA A 173 -113.13 2.12 60.66
N PRO A 174 -113.40 3.39 61.02
CA PRO A 174 -113.28 3.84 62.41
C PRO A 174 -114.27 3.05 63.27
N ALA A 175 -113.74 2.32 64.25
CA ALA A 175 -114.56 1.69 65.28
C ALA A 175 -115.29 2.80 66.06
N GLN A 176 -116.61 2.72 66.09
CA GLN A 176 -117.48 3.53 66.95
C GLN A 176 -117.33 3.13 68.41
#